data_AF-A0A9D4WHT5-F1
#
_entry.id   AF-A0A9D4WHT5-F1
#
_cell.length_a   1.000
_cell.length_b   1.000
_cell.length_c   1.000
_cell.angle_alpha   90.00
_cell.angle_beta   90.00
_cell.angle_gamma   90.00
#
_symmetry.space_group_name_H-M   'P 1'
#
loop_
_entity.id
_entity.type
_entity.pdbx_description
1 polymer ?
#
loop_
_entity_poly.entity_id
_entity_poly.type
_entity_poly.pdbx_seq_one_letter_code
_entity_poly.pdbx_strand_id
1 'polypeptide(L)'
;MGTAGIRWCIVMSCNAGFSDQLVELDFLYPSEGIQKRLDNGCRITATAATLNQSALILSIPSNKPGDETQETLHTLKFPSANVREKWSKNLYLAQLCYGRILSRSPLPSEFS
;
A
#
# COMPACT_ATOMS: atom_id res chain seq x y z
N MET A 1 -13.95 -5.67 -3.23
CA MET A 1 -13.53 -7.05 -3.52
C MET A 1 -14.25 -7.97 -2.55
N GLY A 2 -15.18 -8.78 -3.04
CA GLY A 2 -15.89 -9.76 -2.21
C GLY A 2 -15.08 -11.06 -2.16
N THR A 3 -14.38 -11.30 -1.06
CA THR A 3 -13.79 -12.62 -0.79
C THR A 3 -14.86 -13.48 -0.13
N ALA A 4 -15.47 -14.40 -0.87
CA ALA A 4 -16.18 -15.51 -0.25
C ALA A 4 -15.13 -16.52 0.28
N GLY A 5 -14.83 -16.46 1.58
CA GLY A 5 -13.92 -17.41 2.27
C GLY A 5 -12.43 -17.03 2.25
N ILE A 6 -11.57 -18.05 2.38
CA ILE A 6 -10.11 -17.93 2.65
C ILE A 6 -9.22 -18.00 1.39
N ARG A 7 -9.67 -17.46 0.26
CA ARG A 7 -8.97 -17.62 -1.03
C ARG A 7 -8.47 -16.29 -1.59
N TRP A 8 -7.28 -16.33 -2.19
CA TRP A 8 -6.74 -15.26 -3.03
C TRP A 8 -7.17 -15.45 -4.48
N CYS A 9 -7.37 -14.34 -5.20
CA CYS A 9 -7.60 -14.32 -6.63
C CYS A 9 -6.72 -13.22 -7.24
N ILE A 10 -6.13 -13.50 -8.40
CA ILE A 10 -5.22 -12.58 -9.11
C ILE A 10 -5.68 -12.51 -10.57
N VAL A 11 -5.68 -11.29 -11.12
CA VAL A 11 -5.88 -11.05 -12.55
C VAL A 11 -4.59 -10.45 -13.10
N MET A 12 -4.08 -11.02 -14.18
CA MET A 12 -2.86 -10.57 -14.85
C MET A 12 -3.20 -10.16 -16.28
N SER A 13 -2.46 -9.19 -16.82
CA SER A 13 -2.64 -8.69 -18.18
C SER A 13 -1.30 -8.51 -18.87
N CYS A 14 -1.20 -8.87 -20.15
CA CYS A 14 -0.08 -8.45 -20.97
C CYS A 14 -0.17 -6.94 -21.25
N ASN A 15 0.98 -6.28 -21.44
CA ASN A 15 1.07 -4.84 -21.76
C ASN A 15 0.44 -3.92 -20.69
N ALA A 16 0.55 -4.28 -19.40
CA ALA A 16 0.02 -3.50 -18.29
C ALA A 16 0.72 -2.13 -18.05
N GLY A 17 1.76 -1.80 -18.82
CA GLY A 17 2.51 -0.53 -18.69
C GLY A 17 3.54 -0.52 -17.56
N PHE A 18 3.94 -1.69 -17.06
CA PHE A 18 4.96 -1.84 -16.03
C PHE A 18 6.21 -2.54 -16.59
N SER A 19 7.39 -2.02 -16.26
CA SER A 19 8.67 -2.67 -16.59
C SER A 19 9.05 -3.73 -15.57
N ASP A 20 8.65 -3.54 -14.32
CA ASP A 20 8.89 -4.47 -13.22
C ASP A 20 7.73 -4.44 -12.24
N GLN A 21 7.47 -5.57 -11.59
CA GLN A 21 6.42 -5.73 -10.58
C GLN A 21 6.86 -6.69 -9.49
N LEU A 22 6.63 -6.30 -8.24
CA LEU A 22 6.86 -7.14 -7.07
C LEU A 22 5.64 -7.13 -6.15
N VAL A 23 5.46 -8.24 -5.43
CA VAL A 23 4.39 -8.37 -4.43
C VAL A 23 5.04 -8.50 -3.06
N GLU A 24 4.70 -7.61 -2.15
CA GLU A 24 5.02 -7.73 -0.73
C GLU A 24 3.85 -8.35 0.00
N LEU A 25 4.06 -9.54 0.55
CA LEU A 25 3.13 -10.23 1.44
C LEU A 25 3.70 -10.16 2.85
N ASP A 26 2.94 -9.59 3.78
CA ASP A 26 3.38 -9.50 5.17
C ASP A 26 2.20 -9.63 6.15
N PHE A 27 2.49 -10.27 7.29
CA PHE A 27 1.62 -10.42 8.45
C PHE A 27 1.61 -9.16 9.32
N LEU A 28 2.72 -8.42 9.33
CA LEU A 28 2.85 -7.09 9.91
C LEU A 28 2.87 -6.09 8.75
N TYR A 29 2.40 -4.85 8.91
CA TYR A 29 2.50 -3.88 7.80
C TYR A 29 3.97 -3.77 7.36
N PRO A 30 4.31 -3.90 6.06
CA PRO A 30 5.71 -3.89 5.63
C PRO A 30 6.28 -2.46 5.58
N SER A 31 6.25 -1.75 6.71
CA SER A 31 6.68 -0.34 6.83
C SER A 31 8.16 -0.12 6.48
N GLU A 32 9.04 -1.08 6.78
CA GLU A 32 10.49 -0.92 6.51
C GLU A 32 10.84 -1.07 5.02
N GLY A 33 10.01 -1.77 4.24
CA GLY A 33 10.28 -2.05 2.82
C GLY A 33 9.66 -1.03 1.86
N ILE A 34 8.49 -0.49 2.20
CA ILE A 34 7.70 0.36 1.30
C ILE A 34 8.42 1.67 1.00
N GLN A 35 8.89 2.40 2.03
CA GLN A 35 9.49 3.72 1.81
C GLN A 35 10.73 3.62 0.90
N LYS A 36 11.62 2.67 1.18
CA LYS A 36 12.82 2.42 0.37
C LYS A 36 12.49 2.07 -1.08
N ARG A 37 11.39 1.34 -1.33
CA ARG A 37 10.99 0.97 -2.70
C ARG A 37 10.28 2.12 -3.42
N LEU A 38 9.51 2.94 -2.72
CA LEU A 38 8.98 4.20 -3.26
C LEU A 38 10.12 5.12 -3.70
N ASP A 39 11.18 5.24 -2.88
CA ASP A 39 12.37 6.04 -3.20
C ASP A 39 13.12 5.49 -4.44
N ASN A 40 13.05 4.17 -4.69
CA ASN A 40 13.61 3.53 -5.88
C ASN A 40 12.73 3.69 -7.14
N GLY A 41 11.68 4.52 -7.10
CA GLY A 41 10.79 4.78 -8.23
C GLY A 41 9.70 3.72 -8.43
N CYS A 42 9.51 2.80 -7.47
CA CYS A 42 8.35 1.92 -7.47
C CYS A 42 7.12 2.69 -6.99
N ARG A 43 5.93 2.23 -7.39
CA ARG A 43 4.65 2.74 -6.87
C ARG A 43 3.74 1.61 -6.46
N ILE A 44 2.99 1.83 -5.38
CA ILE A 44 1.92 0.94 -4.98
C ILE A 44 0.79 1.09 -6.00
N THR A 45 0.52 0.03 -6.75
CA THR A 45 -0.51 0.00 -7.80
C THR A 45 -1.73 -0.82 -7.41
N ALA A 46 -1.59 -1.70 -6.41
CA ALA A 46 -2.71 -2.42 -5.83
C ALA A 46 -2.45 -2.73 -4.35
N THR A 47 -3.52 -2.80 -3.59
CA THR A 47 -3.50 -3.25 -2.20
C THR A 47 -4.63 -4.22 -1.92
N ALA A 48 -4.36 -5.22 -1.08
CA ALA A 48 -5.36 -6.10 -0.54
C ALA A 48 -5.01 -6.44 0.91
N ALA A 49 -6.03 -6.60 1.75
CA ALA A 49 -5.83 -6.97 3.14
C ALA A 49 -6.88 -7.99 3.56
N THR A 50 -6.47 -8.89 4.45
CA THR A 50 -7.32 -9.79 5.22
C THR A 50 -7.24 -9.40 6.70
N LEU A 51 -7.82 -10.20 7.59
CA LEU A 51 -7.69 -10.03 9.03
C LEU A 51 -6.26 -10.28 9.56
N ASN A 52 -5.41 -10.97 8.81
CA ASN A 52 -4.11 -11.42 9.32
C ASN A 52 -2.94 -11.10 8.38
N GLN A 53 -3.23 -10.69 7.14
CA GLN A 53 -2.24 -10.52 6.08
C GLN A 53 -2.57 -9.31 5.25
N SER A 54 -1.53 -8.65 4.77
CA SER A 54 -1.61 -7.60 3.76
C SER A 54 -0.76 -7.98 2.55
N ALA A 55 -1.21 -7.53 1.39
CA ALA A 55 -0.54 -7.71 0.12
C ALA A 55 -0.46 -6.34 -0.57
N LEU A 56 0.74 -5.91 -0.90
CA LEU A 56 0.98 -4.70 -1.70
C LEU A 56 1.65 -5.09 -3.00
N ILE A 57 1.11 -4.61 -4.11
CA ILE A 57 1.76 -4.72 -5.41
C ILE A 57 2.50 -3.40 -5.66
N LEU A 58 3.81 -3.51 -5.84
CA LEU A 58 4.70 -2.41 -6.17
C LEU A 58 5.13 -2.58 -7.62
N SER A 59 5.00 -1.54 -8.42
CA SER A 59 5.27 -1.58 -9.86
C SER A 59 6.15 -0.41 -10.27
N ILE A 60 7.05 -0.66 -11.22
CA ILE A 60 7.83 0.38 -11.89
C ILE A 60 7.13 0.68 -13.22
N PRO A 61 6.62 1.91 -13.44
CA PRO A 61 5.95 2.25 -14.69
C PRO A 61 6.98 2.28 -15.83
N SER A 62 6.65 1.67 -16.98
CA SER A 62 7.54 1.62 -18.15
C SER A 62 7.81 3.02 -18.74
N ASN A 63 6.87 3.93 -18.57
CA ASN A 63 7.04 5.35 -18.86
C ASN A 63 6.97 6.10 -17.53
N LYS A 64 7.99 6.88 -17.19
CA LYS A 64 7.98 7.68 -15.96
C LYS A 64 6.97 8.82 -16.17
N PRO A 65 5.81 8.83 -15.51
CA PRO A 65 5.04 10.07 -15.45
C PRO A 65 5.85 11.07 -14.62
N GLY A 66 5.48 12.35 -14.69
CA GLY A 66 6.22 13.45 -14.07
C GLY A 66 6.31 13.35 -12.54
N ASP A 67 6.48 14.50 -11.88
CA ASP A 67 6.64 14.59 -10.42
C ASP A 67 5.34 14.17 -9.68
N GLU A 68 5.12 12.86 -9.58
CA GLU A 68 3.99 12.28 -8.85
C GLU A 68 4.46 11.73 -7.52
N THR A 69 3.97 12.34 -6.45
CA THR A 69 4.19 11.91 -5.07
C THR A 69 3.12 10.91 -4.66
N GLN A 70 3.54 9.75 -4.17
CA GLN A 70 2.64 8.78 -3.54
C GLN A 70 2.91 8.74 -2.04
N GLU A 71 1.85 8.85 -1.24
CA GLU A 71 1.92 8.75 0.21
C GLU A 71 1.09 7.57 0.71
N THR A 72 1.51 6.98 1.84
CA THR A 72 0.76 5.92 2.52
C THR A 72 0.29 6.39 3.89
N LEU A 73 -0.91 5.97 4.29
CA LEU A 73 -1.48 6.27 5.59
C LEU A 73 -2.10 5.00 6.16
N HIS A 74 -1.73 4.68 7.40
CA HIS A 74 -2.27 3.53 8.13
C HIS A 74 -2.99 4.02 9.40
N THR A 75 -4.28 3.73 9.52
CA THR A 75 -5.13 4.17 10.63
C THR A 75 -6.11 3.08 11.05
N LEU A 76 -6.48 3.05 12.35
CA LEU A 76 -7.47 2.11 12.88
C LEU A 76 -8.93 2.48 12.51
N LYS A 77 -9.18 3.77 12.27
CA LYS A 77 -10.48 4.30 11.88
C LYS A 77 -10.41 4.81 10.45
N PHE A 78 -11.55 4.89 9.78
CA PHE A 78 -11.62 5.45 8.44
C PHE A 78 -11.10 6.92 8.43
N PRO A 79 -10.08 7.25 7.62
CA PRO A 79 -9.31 8.50 7.76
C PRO A 79 -9.96 9.69 7.02
N SER A 80 -11.26 9.93 7.21
CA SER A 80 -12.02 10.95 6.46
C SER A 80 -11.43 12.38 6.55
N ALA A 81 -10.89 12.77 7.70
CA ALA A 81 -10.25 14.07 7.88
C ALA A 81 -8.96 14.18 7.06
N ASN A 82 -8.08 13.17 7.10
CA ASN A 82 -6.85 13.12 6.31
C ASN A 82 -7.15 13.13 4.81
N VAL A 83 -8.17 12.39 4.36
CA VAL A 83 -8.59 12.39 2.95
C VAL A 83 -8.95 13.80 2.49
N ARG A 84 -9.77 14.51 3.29
CA ARG A 84 -10.17 15.89 2.96
C ARG A 84 -8.96 16.84 2.92
N GLU A 85 -8.04 16.72 3.86
CA GLU A 85 -6.81 17.50 3.88
C GLU A 85 -5.96 17.24 2.63
N LYS A 86 -5.78 15.97 2.24
CA LYS A 86 -4.97 15.59 1.08
C LYS A 86 -5.59 16.03 -0.24
N TRP A 87 -6.91 16.00 -0.38
CA TRP A 87 -7.59 16.59 -1.54
C TRP A 87 -7.29 18.08 -1.71
N SER A 88 -7.18 18.84 -0.62
CA SER A 88 -6.81 20.27 -0.70
C SER A 88 -5.38 20.51 -1.18
N LYS A 89 -4.52 19.48 -1.12
CA LYS A 89 -3.12 19.47 -1.58
C LYS A 89 -2.97 18.80 -2.95
N ASN A 90 -4.05 18.61 -3.69
CA ASN A 90 -4.08 17.93 -5.00
C ASN A 90 -3.57 16.46 -4.97
N LEU A 91 -3.68 15.80 -3.80
CA LEU A 91 -3.42 14.37 -3.63
C LEU A 91 -4.74 13.61 -3.65
N TYR A 92 -4.83 12.55 -4.45
CA TYR A 92 -6.05 11.75 -4.62
C TYR A 92 -5.86 10.32 -4.11
N LEU A 93 -6.97 9.65 -3.82
CA LEU A 93 -6.95 8.25 -3.42
C LEU A 93 -6.62 7.37 -4.63
N ALA A 94 -5.48 6.67 -4.57
CA ALA A 94 -5.12 5.67 -5.57
C ALA A 94 -5.62 4.27 -5.19
N GLN A 95 -5.57 3.93 -3.91
CA GLN A 95 -5.80 2.59 -3.39
C GLN A 95 -6.35 2.67 -1.95
N LEU A 96 -7.21 1.72 -1.57
CA LEU A 96 -7.74 1.59 -0.20
C LEU A 96 -7.98 0.11 0.12
N CYS A 97 -7.45 -0.36 1.23
CA CYS A 97 -7.80 -1.65 1.81
C CYS A 97 -8.24 -1.46 3.26
N TYR A 98 -9.13 -2.32 3.72
CA TYR A 98 -9.46 -2.47 5.13
C TYR A 98 -9.20 -3.91 5.54
N GLY A 99 -8.45 -4.08 6.62
CA GLY A 99 -8.07 -5.36 7.19
C GLY A 99 -7.41 -5.11 8.54
N ARG A 100 -7.15 -6.18 9.29
CA ARG A 100 -6.42 -6.06 10.54
C ARG A 100 -4.94 -6.25 10.20
N ILE A 101 -4.23 -5.13 10.17
CA ILE A 101 -2.78 -5.14 10.01
C ILE A 101 -2.19 -4.86 11.38
N LEU A 102 -1.40 -5.81 11.89
CA LEU A 102 -0.69 -5.63 13.15
C LEU A 102 0.50 -4.71 12.88
N SER A 103 0.44 -3.46 13.35
CA SER A 103 1.63 -2.64 13.50
C SER A 103 2.33 -3.06 14.79
N ARG A 104 3.63 -3.34 14.75
CA ARG A 104 4.43 -3.46 15.98
C ARG A 104 4.37 -2.11 16.67
N SER A 105 3.67 -2.00 17.80
CA SER A 105 3.87 -0.87 18.69
C SER A 105 5.31 -0.96 19.19
N PRO A 106 6.10 0.14 19.19
CA PRO A 106 7.38 0.14 19.87
C PRO A 106 7.15 -0.30 21.32
N LEU A 107 7.92 -1.26 21.78
CA LEU A 107 7.86 -1.68 23.18
C LEU A 107 8.33 -0.50 24.04
N PRO A 108 7.70 -0.24 25.19
CA PRO A 108 8.06 0.88 26.06
C PRO A 108 9.51 0.82 26.60
N SER A 109 10.26 -0.25 26.32
CA SER A 109 11.65 -0.46 26.76
C SER A 109 12.72 0.19 25.85
N GLU A 110 12.36 0.81 24.73
CA GLU A 110 13.32 1.50 23.84
C GLU A 110 13.44 3.02 24.12
N PHE A 111 12.83 3.50 25.20
CA PHE A 111 12.94 4.86 25.70
C PHE A 111 13.54 4.89 27.13
N SER A 112 14.63 4.16 27.37
CA SER A 112 15.40 4.26 28.61
C SER A 112 16.89 4.27 28.32
#